data_AF-A0A4P6MZ52-F1
#
_entry.id   AF-A0A4P6MZ52-F1
#
_cell.length_a   1.000
_cell.length_b   1.000
_cell.length_c   1.000
_cell.angle_alpha   90.00
_cell.angle_beta   90.00
_cell.angle_gamma   90.00
#
_symmetry.space_group_name_H-M   'P 1'
#
loop_
_entity.id
_entity.type
_entity.pdbx_description
1 polymer ?
#
loop_
_entity_poly.entity_id
_entity_poly.type
_entity_poly.pdbx_seq_one_letter_code
_entity_poly.pdbx_strand_id
1 'polypeptide(L)'
;MDCTQRTHDAPDHTAELTKLRARLYAPELSALEAAAMLAATELLRAHERGDFEICDNGYCVSLISLCLGSPFELAHHEEEDCPCCCHD
;
A
#
# COMPACT_ATOMS: atom_id res chain seq x y z
N MET A 1 -10.44 -12.96 17.46
CA MET A 1 -10.83 -11.76 18.23
C MET A 1 -11.78 -10.99 17.32
N ASP A 2 -12.90 -10.51 17.84
CA ASP A 2 -13.91 -9.78 17.06
C ASP A 2 -13.30 -8.48 16.49
N CYS A 3 -13.05 -8.39 15.16
CA CYS A 3 -12.61 -7.14 14.48
C CYS A 3 -13.70 -6.05 14.48
N THR A 4 -14.84 -6.28 15.15
CA THR A 4 -16.02 -5.40 15.14
C THR A 4 -15.91 -4.15 16.03
N GLN A 5 -14.76 -3.89 16.70
CA GLN A 5 -14.71 -2.86 17.75
C GLN A 5 -13.41 -2.03 17.90
N ARG A 6 -12.55 -1.88 16.88
CA ARG A 6 -11.42 -0.92 16.97
C ARG A 6 -11.58 0.26 16.02
N THR A 7 -11.74 1.43 16.63
CA THR A 7 -11.55 2.77 16.06
C THR A 7 -10.06 3.04 15.80
N HIS A 8 -9.38 2.19 15.03
CA HIS A 8 -8.07 2.54 14.49
C HIS A 8 -8.30 3.25 13.16
N ASP A 9 -7.74 4.45 13.02
CA ASP A 9 -7.80 5.20 11.77
C ASP A 9 -7.31 4.30 10.64
N ALA A 10 -8.09 4.23 9.56
CA ALA A 10 -7.72 3.48 8.37
C ALA A 10 -6.31 3.90 7.93
N PRO A 11 -5.49 2.95 7.41
CA PRO A 11 -4.14 3.29 6.96
C PRO A 11 -4.22 4.41 5.91
N ASP A 12 -3.48 5.49 6.13
CA ASP A 12 -3.44 6.65 5.24
C ASP A 12 -2.21 6.55 4.33
N HIS A 13 -2.44 6.31 3.04
CA HIS A 13 -1.40 6.23 2.01
C HIS A 13 -1.38 7.46 1.11
N THR A 14 -1.93 8.60 1.56
CA THR A 14 -2.02 9.83 0.76
C THR A 14 -0.66 10.28 0.24
N ALA A 15 0.40 10.15 1.03
CA ALA A 15 1.75 10.55 0.64
C ALA A 15 2.29 9.67 -0.50
N GLU A 16 2.14 8.36 -0.37
CA GLU A 16 2.57 7.34 -1.33
C GLU A 16 1.79 7.47 -2.64
N LEU A 17 0.46 7.58 -2.54
CA LEU A 17 -0.43 7.79 -3.68
C LEU A 17 -0.09 9.08 -4.43
N THR A 18 0.25 10.16 -3.71
CA THR A 18 0.68 11.42 -4.32
C THR A 18 1.98 11.25 -5.10
N LYS A 19 2.98 10.54 -4.54
CA LYS A 19 4.25 10.25 -5.21
C LYS A 19 4.04 9.41 -6.47
N LEU A 20 3.26 8.32 -6.38
CA LEU A 20 2.94 7.45 -7.52
C LEU A 20 2.22 8.22 -8.62
N ARG A 21 1.24 9.05 -8.26
CA ARG A 21 0.50 9.88 -9.22
C ARG A 21 1.41 10.90 -9.91
N ALA A 22 2.28 11.58 -9.17
CA ALA A 22 3.24 12.52 -9.75
C ALA A 22 4.17 11.82 -10.75
N ARG A 23 4.61 10.60 -10.41
CA ARG A 23 5.47 9.80 -11.29
C ARG A 23 4.73 9.35 -12.55
N LEU A 24 3.48 8.89 -12.46
CA LEU A 24 2.66 8.48 -13.61
C LEU A 24 2.50 9.55 -14.70
N TYR A 25 2.55 10.85 -14.33
CA TYR A 25 2.48 11.96 -15.28
C TYR A 25 3.86 12.41 -15.81
N ALA A 26 4.95 11.73 -15.45
CA ALA A 26 6.27 12.03 -15.97
C ALA A 26 6.42 11.52 -17.42
N PRO A 27 7.12 12.26 -18.30
CA PRO A 27 7.16 11.99 -19.74
C PRO A 27 7.98 10.75 -20.15
N GLU A 28 8.62 10.04 -19.22
CA GLU A 28 9.64 9.02 -19.51
C GLU A 28 9.25 7.60 -19.07
N LEU A 29 7.97 7.35 -18.80
CA LEU A 29 7.52 6.02 -18.37
C LEU A 29 7.30 5.06 -19.53
N SER A 30 7.95 3.90 -19.45
CA SER A 30 7.59 2.76 -20.29
C SER A 30 6.20 2.22 -19.91
N ALA A 31 5.57 1.51 -20.83
CA ALA A 31 4.27 0.88 -20.58
C ALA A 31 4.29 -0.09 -19.39
N LEU A 32 5.42 -0.81 -19.18
CA LEU A 32 5.57 -1.73 -18.07
C LEU A 32 5.65 -1.00 -16.73
N GLU A 33 6.43 0.08 -16.66
CA GLU A 33 6.52 0.91 -15.45
C GLU A 33 5.17 1.56 -15.14
N ALA A 34 4.42 2.01 -16.16
CA ALA A 34 3.11 2.61 -15.97
C ALA A 34 2.11 1.58 -15.42
N ALA A 35 2.13 0.36 -15.94
CA ALA A 35 1.31 -0.74 -15.43
C ALA A 35 1.66 -1.09 -13.97
N ALA A 36 2.96 -1.13 -13.63
CA ALA A 36 3.42 -1.38 -12.27
C ALA A 36 2.95 -0.29 -11.29
N MET A 37 3.05 0.99 -11.68
CA MET A 37 2.59 2.10 -10.84
C MET A 37 1.08 2.12 -10.64
N LEU A 38 0.30 1.76 -11.68
CA LEU A 38 -1.15 1.59 -11.54
C LEU A 38 -1.48 0.44 -10.59
N ALA A 39 -0.79 -0.69 -10.70
CA ALA A 39 -0.97 -1.81 -9.79
C ALA A 39 -0.64 -1.43 -8.33
N ALA A 40 0.48 -0.74 -8.10
CA ALA A 40 0.84 -0.24 -6.77
C ALA A 40 -0.21 0.75 -6.22
N THR A 41 -0.75 1.62 -7.06
CA THR A 41 -1.81 2.57 -6.69
C THR A 41 -3.08 1.85 -6.25
N GLU A 42 -3.52 0.84 -7.01
CA GLU A 42 -4.74 0.10 -6.69
C GLU A 42 -4.57 -0.79 -5.45
N LEU A 43 -3.39 -1.36 -5.24
CA LEU A 43 -3.06 -2.08 -4.01
C LEU A 43 -3.21 -1.17 -2.79
N LEU A 44 -2.56 0.00 -2.80
CA LEU A 44 -2.63 0.96 -1.70
C LEU A 44 -4.07 1.40 -1.43
N ARG A 45 -4.84 1.73 -2.48
CA ARG A 45 -6.26 2.11 -2.33
C ARG A 45 -7.12 0.99 -1.79
N ALA A 46 -6.88 -0.26 -2.21
CA ALA A 46 -7.61 -1.41 -1.67
C ALA A 46 -7.28 -1.60 -0.19
N HIS A 47 -6.04 -1.37 0.21
CA HIS A 47 -5.62 -1.40 1.60
C HIS A 47 -6.21 -0.26 2.44
N GLU A 48 -6.27 0.97 1.93
CA GLU A 48 -6.97 2.10 2.61
C GLU A 48 -8.45 1.78 2.87
N ARG A 49 -9.08 1.00 1.98
CA ARG A 49 -10.50 0.59 2.13
C ARG A 49 -10.69 -0.68 2.97
N GLY A 50 -9.62 -1.38 3.33
CA GLY A 50 -9.70 -2.69 3.97
C GLY A 50 -10.17 -3.82 3.03
N ASP A 51 -10.10 -3.63 1.71
CA ASP A 51 -10.47 -4.65 0.71
C ASP A 51 -9.31 -5.62 0.40
N PHE A 52 -8.08 -5.27 0.79
CA PHE A 52 -6.88 -6.06 0.48
C PHE A 52 -5.78 -5.89 1.53
N GLU A 53 -5.14 -7.02 1.85
CA GLU A 53 -4.10 -7.14 2.85
C GLU A 53 -2.71 -7.07 2.18
N ILE A 54 -1.97 -5.99 2.45
CA ILE A 54 -0.61 -5.81 1.93
C ILE A 54 0.42 -6.38 2.90
N CYS A 55 0.13 -6.34 4.22
CA CYS A 55 1.11 -6.59 5.27
C CYS A 55 1.70 -8.01 5.23
N ASP A 56 0.90 -8.99 4.82
CA ASP A 56 1.31 -10.40 4.77
C ASP A 56 1.91 -10.80 3.42
N ASN A 57 1.89 -9.90 2.44
CA ASN A 57 2.37 -10.18 1.10
C ASN A 57 3.62 -9.36 0.76
N GLY A 58 4.78 -9.97 1.04
CA GLY A 58 6.09 -9.36 0.74
C GLY A 58 6.28 -8.96 -0.74
N TYR A 59 5.56 -9.58 -1.68
CA TYR A 59 5.59 -9.17 -3.09
C TYR A 59 4.86 -7.84 -3.33
N CYS A 60 3.75 -7.60 -2.64
CA CYS A 60 3.04 -6.32 -2.70
C CYS A 60 3.92 -5.19 -2.14
N VAL A 61 4.53 -5.41 -0.97
CA VAL A 61 5.48 -4.46 -0.36
C VAL A 61 6.66 -4.17 -1.30
N SER A 62 7.20 -5.21 -1.93
CA SER A 62 8.30 -5.08 -2.89
C SER A 62 7.91 -4.26 -4.12
N LEU A 63 6.74 -4.52 -4.70
CA LEU A 63 6.23 -3.78 -5.86
C LEU A 63 6.01 -2.30 -5.52
N ILE A 64 5.41 -2.02 -4.38
CA ILE A 64 5.14 -0.65 -3.93
C ILE A 64 6.46 0.08 -3.68
N SER A 65 7.40 -0.54 -2.97
CA SER A 65 8.73 0.02 -2.73
C SER A 65 9.48 0.33 -4.02
N LEU A 66 9.40 -0.58 -5.01
CA LEU A 66 10.00 -0.38 -6.33
C LEU A 66 9.38 0.83 -7.04
N CYS A 67 8.05 0.95 -7.03
CA CYS A 67 7.35 2.05 -7.70
C CYS A 67 7.57 3.40 -7.02
N LEU A 68 7.73 3.41 -5.69
CA LEU A 68 8.06 4.60 -4.91
C LEU A 68 9.53 5.01 -5.02
N GLY A 69 10.41 4.11 -5.46
CA GLY A 69 11.85 4.33 -5.45
C GLY A 69 12.44 4.46 -4.04
N SER A 70 11.71 4.04 -3.01
CA SER A 70 12.09 4.09 -1.60
C SER A 70 11.40 2.95 -0.83
N PRO A 71 11.95 2.52 0.32
CA PRO A 71 11.29 1.52 1.15
C PRO A 71 9.87 1.97 1.50
N PHE A 72 8.91 1.07 1.31
CA PHE A 72 7.55 1.25 1.82
C PHE A 72 7.48 0.68 3.23
N GLU A 73 7.29 1.56 4.21
CA GLU A 73 7.12 1.18 5.60
C GLU A 73 5.63 0.95 5.87
N LEU A 74 5.29 -0.27 6.28
CA LEU A 74 3.96 -0.56 6.80
C LEU A 74 3.82 0.11 8.16
N ALA A 75 2.63 0.66 8.45
CA ALA A 75 2.39 1.42 9.67
C ALA A 75 2.46 0.59 10.98
N HIS A 76 2.84 -0.70 10.91
CA HIS A 76 2.79 -1.65 12.02
C HIS A 76 4.08 -2.47 12.04
N HIS A 77 4.74 -2.49 13.19
CA HIS A 77 5.88 -3.36 13.47
C HIS A 77 5.37 -4.77 13.80
N GLU A 78 6.15 -5.79 13.43
CA GLU A 78 5.88 -7.25 13.54
C GLU A 78 5.41 -7.77 14.92
N GLU A 79 5.35 -6.92 15.94
CA GLU A 79 4.96 -7.25 17.32
C GLU A 79 3.57 -6.70 17.74
N GLU A 80 2.93 -5.85 16.94
CA GLU A 80 1.58 -5.32 17.21
C GLU A 80 0.54 -5.94 16.26
N ASP A 81 -0.63 -6.33 16.79
CA ASP A 81 -1.80 -6.75 15.99
C ASP A 81 -2.00 -5.79 14.81
N CYS A 82 -1.99 -6.27 13.56
CA CYS A 82 -2.18 -5.35 12.43
C CYS A 82 -3.53 -4.60 12.58
N PRO A 83 -3.52 -3.26 12.70
CA PRO A 83 -4.72 -2.41 12.65
C PRO A 83 -5.53 -2.58 11.37
N CYS A 84 -4.91 -3.14 10.33
CA CYS A 84 -5.55 -3.49 9.08
C CYS A 84 -6.36 -4.80 9.13
N CYS A 85 -6.40 -5.52 10.27
CA CYS A 85 -7.01 -6.84 10.43
C CYS A 85 -6.47 -7.90 9.44
N CYS A 86 -5.17 -7.88 9.09
CA CYS A 86 -4.53 -8.86 8.19
C CYS A 86 -4.59 -10.34 8.63
N HIS A 87 -5.05 -10.62 9.85
CA HIS A 87 -5.14 -11.98 10.36
C HIS A 87 -6.56 -12.21 10.90
N ASP A 88 -7.35 -12.96 10.13
CA ASP A 88 -8.43 -13.80 10.67
C ASP A 88 -7.90 -15.24 10.84
#